data_AF-A0A1X0WQW9-F1
#
_entry.id   AF-A0A1X0WQW9-F1
#
_cell.length_a   1.000
_cell.length_b   1.000
_cell.length_c   1.000
_cell.angle_alpha   90.00
_cell.angle_beta   90.00
_cell.angle_gamma   90.00
#
_symmetry.space_group_name_H-M   'P 1'
#
loop_
_entity.id
_entity.type
_entity.pdbx_description
1 polymer ?
#
loop_
_entity_poly.entity_id
_entity_poly.type
_entity_poly.pdbx_seq_one_letter_code
_entity_poly.pdbx_strand_id
1 'polypeptide(L)'
;MKKLLLTSALILSIAGLAPASVLGEENTTQSTSAVKEAIAKEEKKESSVEENSKSEVLPKVDVQEDKTKKEGWYQENHHWRFYQDDKPALNWKQIQGKWYYFDQDGNRLHSTVYKGYAFDQDGVMIENSWTKLDNQWYYADSSGRLAQNSWKKINGSWYYFDQTGSMFSNTAVDGYLLTKSGAMAEKGWTKLDQNWYYVTPSSRISQDKWEKVNGAWYYFDKSGVMLSQTTIGAYLLDSSGAMAENSWVRINENWYYANAYGKYSQDKWEKINGSWYAFEQNGVMLSNKWKESYYLKASGAMAEKEWIFDKSYNSWFYLKADGRYANQEWIGAYYLKFGGYMAKNEWIYDDYYKARYYLDDSGHYVSGTYKIDGKEHLFQKYGQWISEVSTEGGFVKGQYSNTIFLDPGHGGRDSGAFYYNVAEKDLNMQIYRKLRAKLEELGYKVLTSRDSDIDVDFVTERSRMVNKTNSDIFISIHFNATGNPYSKASGIQTYSYRDEPDYPSKINQYWHNHPDRMSESKRLAAAIHSSLLAETGAKDAGLLESSFAVLRETAKPAVLLELGYMDNFSENQQIRDSHYQDKLVAGIVKGIQKYYAGQ
;
A
#
# COMPACT_ATOMS: atom_id res chain seq x y z
N MET A 1 -28.99 -17.03 32.64
CA MET A 1 -29.72 -15.74 32.73
C MET A 1 -30.13 -15.31 31.32
N LYS A 2 -31.22 -14.55 31.16
CA LYS A 2 -31.79 -14.16 29.84
C LYS A 2 -31.36 -12.74 29.44
N LYS A 3 -31.14 -12.53 28.13
CA LYS A 3 -31.10 -11.24 27.41
C LYS A 3 -29.91 -10.32 27.81
N LEU A 4 -29.45 -9.38 26.97
CA LEU A 4 -30.08 -8.75 25.80
C LEU A 4 -29.02 -8.47 24.70
N LEU A 5 -29.33 -8.76 23.44
CA LEU A 5 -28.62 -8.25 22.25
C LEU A 5 -29.38 -7.01 21.74
N LEU A 6 -28.66 -5.94 21.40
CA LEU A 6 -29.20 -4.84 20.59
C LEU A 6 -28.33 -4.68 19.33
N THR A 7 -28.93 -4.98 18.18
CA THR A 7 -28.39 -4.67 16.85
C THR A 7 -29.11 -3.44 16.30
N SER A 8 -28.38 -2.39 15.97
CA SER A 8 -28.91 -1.22 15.26
C SER A 8 -28.42 -1.22 13.81
N ALA A 9 -29.24 -1.74 12.89
CA ALA A 9 -29.00 -1.60 11.46
C ALA A 9 -29.53 -0.24 11.00
N LEU A 10 -28.66 0.59 10.43
CA LEU A 10 -29.07 1.82 9.75
C LEU A 10 -29.29 1.51 8.27
N ILE A 11 -30.53 1.58 7.80
CA ILE A 11 -30.89 1.38 6.39
C ILE A 11 -30.64 2.69 5.65
N LEU A 12 -29.67 2.70 4.74
CA LEU A 12 -29.45 3.81 3.82
C LEU A 12 -30.11 3.48 2.47
N SER A 13 -31.20 4.17 2.15
CA SER A 13 -31.93 3.98 0.88
C SER A 13 -31.16 4.62 -0.28
N ILE A 14 -30.59 3.79 -1.16
CA ILE A 14 -30.00 4.23 -2.42
C ILE A 14 -31.13 4.34 -3.47
N ALA A 15 -31.50 5.58 -3.82
CA ALA A 15 -32.33 5.84 -4.99
C ALA A 15 -31.42 6.11 -6.20
N GLY A 16 -31.40 5.18 -7.15
CA GLY A 16 -30.66 5.34 -8.40
C GLY A 16 -31.44 6.18 -9.41
N LEU A 17 -30.74 7.04 -10.15
CA LEU A 17 -31.22 7.67 -11.38
C LEU A 17 -30.18 7.42 -12.47
N ALA A 18 -30.58 6.69 -13.50
CA ALA A 18 -29.83 6.55 -14.74
C ALA A 18 -30.34 7.60 -15.75
N PRO A 19 -29.46 8.28 -16.51
CA PRO A 19 -29.88 9.10 -17.64
C PRO A 19 -30.17 8.21 -18.86
N ALA A 20 -31.29 8.45 -19.56
CA ALA A 20 -31.59 7.81 -20.83
C ALA A 20 -30.87 8.53 -21.98
N SER A 21 -30.38 7.76 -22.96
CA SER A 21 -29.73 8.24 -24.17
C SER A 21 -30.68 8.24 -25.37
N VAL A 22 -30.82 9.36 -26.10
CA VAL A 22 -31.15 9.37 -27.54
C VAL A 22 -30.39 10.49 -28.25
N LEU A 23 -29.49 10.06 -29.14
CA LEU A 23 -29.04 10.61 -30.43
C LEU A 23 -29.23 12.11 -30.78
N GLY A 24 -28.12 12.70 -31.23
CA GLY A 24 -28.03 13.86 -32.14
C GLY A 24 -26.69 13.77 -32.89
N GLU A 25 -26.70 13.93 -34.21
CA GLU A 25 -25.66 13.41 -35.12
C GLU A 25 -24.37 14.22 -35.27
N GLU A 26 -23.39 13.60 -35.93
CA GLU A 26 -22.00 14.02 -36.14
C GLU A 26 -21.85 15.16 -37.17
N ASN A 27 -20.83 16.02 -36.99
CA ASN A 27 -19.69 16.04 -37.92
C ASN A 27 -18.48 16.88 -37.42
N THR A 28 -17.51 16.16 -36.89
CA THR A 28 -16.06 16.25 -37.19
C THR A 28 -15.49 17.44 -37.99
N THR A 29 -14.56 18.19 -37.35
CA THR A 29 -13.13 18.39 -37.73
C THR A 29 -12.73 18.75 -39.18
N GLN A 30 -11.65 19.50 -39.51
CA GLN A 30 -10.37 19.71 -38.82
C GLN A 30 -9.55 20.88 -39.43
N SER A 31 -8.54 21.34 -38.66
CA SER A 31 -7.14 21.62 -39.07
C SER A 31 -6.70 22.84 -39.92
N THR A 32 -5.85 23.65 -39.27
CA THR A 32 -4.47 24.07 -39.67
C THR A 32 -4.19 25.08 -40.80
N SER A 33 -3.24 25.96 -40.44
CA SER A 33 -2.48 26.96 -41.20
C SER A 33 -1.57 26.43 -42.33
N ALA A 34 -1.33 27.24 -43.39
CA ALA A 34 -0.01 27.82 -43.72
C ALA A 34 0.05 28.73 -44.99
N VAL A 35 0.29 30.04 -44.79
CA VAL A 35 1.34 30.92 -45.39
C VAL A 35 1.64 31.00 -46.92
N LYS A 36 1.78 32.27 -47.42
CA LYS A 36 2.33 32.80 -48.72
C LYS A 36 1.41 32.62 -49.96
N GLU A 37 1.37 33.50 -50.98
CA GLU A 37 2.23 34.61 -51.48
C GLU A 37 1.39 35.92 -51.68
N ALA A 38 1.88 37.15 -51.42
CA ALA A 38 2.64 38.07 -52.29
C ALA A 38 2.01 38.43 -53.67
N ILE A 39 1.65 39.71 -53.85
CA ILE A 39 1.76 40.55 -55.08
C ILE A 39 1.63 42.02 -54.63
N ALA A 40 2.30 42.96 -55.32
CA ALA A 40 2.26 44.39 -55.04
C ALA A 40 2.28 45.20 -56.35
N LYS A 41 1.95 46.50 -56.23
CA LYS A 41 2.11 47.57 -57.25
C LYS A 41 1.13 47.51 -58.46
N GLU A 42 0.74 48.62 -59.10
CA GLU A 42 1.17 50.04 -59.01
C GLU A 42 0.09 51.01 -59.55
N GLU A 43 0.16 52.30 -59.17
CA GLU A 43 -0.14 53.56 -59.94
C GLU A 43 -1.38 53.69 -60.87
N LYS A 44 -1.95 54.85 -61.24
CA LYS A 44 -1.74 56.33 -61.19
C LYS A 44 -3.16 56.96 -61.27
N LYS A 45 -3.56 58.13 -60.75
CA LYS A 45 -3.06 59.52 -60.73
C LYS A 45 -2.95 60.24 -62.10
N GLU A 46 -4.00 61.00 -62.45
CA GLU A 46 -4.07 62.31 -63.17
C GLU A 46 -5.58 62.60 -63.42
N SER A 47 -6.24 63.64 -62.89
CA SER A 47 -6.17 65.11 -63.15
C SER A 47 -6.35 65.47 -64.63
N SER A 48 -7.48 66.07 -65.05
CA SER A 48 -7.67 67.54 -65.23
C SER A 48 -8.54 67.74 -66.52
N VAL A 49 -9.20 68.85 -66.88
CA VAL A 49 -9.35 70.22 -66.32
C VAL A 49 -10.50 71.00 -67.05
N GLU A 50 -10.94 72.14 -66.47
CA GLU A 50 -11.71 73.28 -67.08
C GLU A 50 -13.09 73.03 -67.75
N GLU A 51 -14.07 73.93 -67.69
CA GLU A 51 -14.13 75.37 -68.04
C GLU A 51 -15.11 76.15 -67.11
N ASN A 52 -15.25 77.48 -67.12
CA ASN A 52 -14.38 78.64 -67.39
C ASN A 52 -15.15 79.88 -66.85
N SER A 53 -14.47 80.93 -66.37
CA SER A 53 -15.13 82.07 -65.72
C SER A 53 -15.45 83.23 -66.66
N LYS A 54 -16.58 83.93 -66.41
CA LYS A 54 -16.76 85.35 -66.77
C LYS A 54 -17.85 86.02 -65.94
N SER A 55 -17.63 87.28 -65.59
CA SER A 55 -18.48 88.09 -64.71
C SER A 55 -18.94 89.39 -65.40
N GLU A 56 -20.17 89.85 -65.10
CA GLU A 56 -20.69 91.25 -64.98
C GLU A 56 -22.25 91.23 -65.00
N VAL A 57 -23.04 92.12 -64.38
CA VAL A 57 -22.85 93.02 -63.21
C VAL A 57 -24.25 93.41 -62.63
N LEU A 58 -24.48 93.18 -61.32
CA LEU A 58 -25.52 93.81 -60.45
C LEU A 58 -27.04 93.60 -60.76
N PRO A 59 -27.99 93.85 -59.81
CA PRO A 59 -27.83 94.47 -58.49
C PRO A 59 -28.26 93.66 -57.24
N LYS A 60 -27.85 94.22 -56.10
CA LYS A 60 -28.09 93.82 -54.70
C LYS A 60 -29.53 93.40 -54.34
N VAL A 61 -29.61 92.43 -53.43
CA VAL A 61 -30.57 92.43 -52.33
C VAL A 61 -29.80 92.21 -51.03
N ASP A 62 -29.83 93.19 -50.13
CA ASP A 62 -29.33 93.00 -48.77
C ASP A 62 -30.28 92.07 -48.01
N VAL A 63 -29.78 90.92 -47.56
CA VAL A 63 -30.36 90.18 -46.44
C VAL A 63 -29.36 90.26 -45.30
N GLN A 64 -29.65 91.10 -44.31
CA GLN A 64 -28.94 91.07 -43.05
C GLN A 64 -29.18 89.70 -42.41
N GLU A 65 -28.12 88.92 -42.22
CA GLU A 65 -28.14 87.86 -41.22
C GLU A 65 -28.29 88.53 -39.85
N ASP A 66 -29.51 88.46 -39.31
CA ASP A 66 -29.77 88.80 -37.91
C ASP A 66 -29.05 87.77 -37.04
N LYS A 67 -27.85 88.13 -36.56
CA LYS A 67 -27.12 87.31 -35.58
C LYS A 67 -27.89 87.30 -34.28
N THR A 68 -28.76 86.31 -34.15
CA THR A 68 -29.38 85.94 -32.88
C THR A 68 -28.29 85.74 -31.83
N LYS A 69 -28.24 86.66 -30.85
CA LYS A 69 -27.31 86.57 -29.72
C LYS A 69 -27.42 85.21 -29.07
N LYS A 70 -26.29 84.52 -28.87
CA LYS A 70 -26.29 83.26 -28.13
C LYS A 70 -26.52 83.53 -26.64
N GLU A 71 -27.49 82.84 -26.07
CA GLU A 71 -27.84 82.90 -24.64
C GLU A 71 -28.26 81.50 -24.17
N GLY A 72 -27.66 81.00 -23.09
CA GLY A 72 -27.91 79.64 -22.58
C GLY A 72 -26.96 78.56 -23.12
N TRP A 73 -27.39 77.30 -23.08
CA TRP A 73 -26.56 76.14 -23.43
C TRP A 73 -26.56 75.85 -24.93
N TYR A 74 -25.36 75.69 -25.51
CA TYR A 74 -25.14 75.28 -26.90
C TYR A 74 -24.15 74.11 -26.96
N GLN A 75 -24.31 73.20 -27.92
CA GLN A 75 -23.35 72.14 -28.20
C GLN A 75 -22.63 72.45 -29.52
N GLU A 76 -21.32 72.64 -29.47
CA GLU A 76 -20.48 73.08 -30.60
C GLU A 76 -19.24 72.20 -30.68
N ASN A 77 -18.95 71.64 -31.86
CA ASN A 77 -17.82 70.72 -32.07
C ASN A 77 -17.77 69.55 -31.05
N HIS A 78 -18.95 69.03 -30.68
CA HIS A 78 -19.19 68.02 -29.62
C HIS A 78 -19.00 68.50 -28.17
N HIS A 79 -18.57 69.73 -27.92
CA HIS A 79 -18.42 70.31 -26.59
C HIS A 79 -19.63 71.15 -26.18
N TRP A 80 -20.06 71.05 -24.92
CA TRP A 80 -21.08 71.93 -24.36
C TRP A 80 -20.46 73.27 -23.94
N ARG A 81 -21.14 74.36 -24.28
CA ARG A 81 -20.78 75.74 -23.95
C ARG A 81 -22.00 76.45 -23.37
N PHE A 82 -21.80 77.43 -22.49
CA PHE A 82 -22.87 78.29 -21.99
C PHE A 82 -22.58 79.73 -22.39
N TYR A 83 -23.50 80.38 -23.10
CA TYR A 83 -23.36 81.75 -23.55
C TYR A 83 -24.18 82.71 -22.68
N GLN A 84 -23.62 83.88 -22.41
CA GLN A 84 -24.31 85.02 -21.83
C GLN A 84 -23.85 86.29 -22.55
N ASP A 85 -24.79 87.10 -23.05
CA ASP A 85 -24.51 88.27 -23.87
C ASP A 85 -23.59 87.97 -25.08
N ASP A 86 -23.85 86.86 -25.78
CA ASP A 86 -23.07 86.35 -26.93
C ASP A 86 -21.61 85.97 -26.61
N LYS A 87 -21.24 85.87 -25.32
CA LYS A 87 -19.91 85.44 -24.85
C LYS A 87 -19.97 84.10 -24.14
N PRO A 88 -19.03 83.17 -24.39
CA PRO A 88 -18.97 81.91 -23.65
C PRO A 88 -18.53 82.13 -22.20
N ALA A 89 -19.10 81.36 -21.29
CA ALA A 89 -18.63 81.26 -19.91
C ALA A 89 -17.23 80.64 -19.87
N LEU A 90 -16.38 81.15 -18.95
CA LEU A 90 -15.01 80.69 -18.72
C LEU A 90 -14.81 80.46 -17.23
N ASN A 91 -14.03 79.44 -16.86
CA ASN A 91 -13.78 79.01 -15.49
C ASN A 91 -15.10 78.66 -14.74
N TRP A 92 -15.19 78.95 -13.45
CA TRP A 92 -16.36 78.63 -12.62
C TRP A 92 -17.59 79.48 -12.96
N LYS A 93 -18.74 78.83 -13.18
CA LYS A 93 -20.05 79.47 -13.34
C LYS A 93 -21.12 78.66 -12.61
N GLN A 94 -21.96 79.33 -11.81
CA GLN A 94 -23.16 78.72 -11.27
C GLN A 94 -24.33 78.96 -12.22
N ILE A 95 -25.05 77.89 -12.59
CA ILE A 95 -26.19 77.92 -13.53
C ILE A 95 -27.31 77.12 -12.88
N GLN A 96 -28.47 77.76 -12.64
CA GLN A 96 -29.63 77.14 -11.97
C GLN A 96 -29.29 76.43 -10.65
N GLY A 97 -28.42 77.05 -9.84
CA GLY A 97 -27.96 76.51 -8.54
C GLY A 97 -26.78 75.53 -8.63
N LYS A 98 -26.54 74.92 -9.79
CA LYS A 98 -25.46 73.94 -10.01
C LYS A 98 -24.16 74.62 -10.45
N TRP A 99 -23.01 74.10 -10.00
CA TRP A 99 -21.69 74.60 -10.40
C TRP A 99 -21.14 73.85 -11.61
N TYR A 100 -20.57 74.60 -12.55
CA TYR A 100 -19.91 74.13 -13.76
C TYR A 100 -18.54 74.80 -13.89
N TYR A 101 -17.60 74.13 -14.57
CA TYR A 101 -16.32 74.72 -14.96
C TYR A 101 -16.14 74.67 -16.48
N PHE A 102 -15.73 75.79 -17.06
CA PHE A 102 -15.43 75.92 -18.48
C PHE A 102 -13.92 76.16 -18.67
N ASP A 103 -13.31 75.54 -19.67
CA ASP A 103 -11.90 75.77 -20.03
C ASP A 103 -11.68 77.17 -20.64
N GLN A 104 -10.46 77.45 -21.15
CA GLN A 104 -10.17 78.76 -21.76
C GLN A 104 -10.81 78.96 -23.13
N ASP A 105 -11.23 77.88 -23.79
CA ASP A 105 -11.92 77.92 -25.09
C ASP A 105 -13.45 78.02 -24.91
N GLY A 106 -13.95 77.87 -23.67
CA GLY A 106 -15.36 77.91 -23.30
C GLY A 106 -16.05 76.54 -23.28
N ASN A 107 -15.30 75.43 -23.32
CA ASN A 107 -15.88 74.08 -23.24
C ASN A 107 -16.11 73.67 -21.79
N ARG A 108 -17.31 73.14 -21.50
CA ARG A 108 -17.71 72.60 -20.19
C ARG A 108 -16.93 71.31 -19.89
N LEU A 109 -16.22 71.28 -18.77
CA LEU A 109 -15.66 70.04 -18.22
C LEU A 109 -16.78 69.07 -17.81
N HIS A 110 -16.58 67.78 -18.04
CA HIS A 110 -17.50 66.72 -17.64
C HIS A 110 -16.75 65.39 -17.53
N SER A 111 -17.30 64.43 -16.79
CA SER A 111 -16.74 63.09 -16.58
C SER A 111 -15.26 63.10 -16.15
N THR A 112 -14.83 64.11 -15.37
CA THR A 112 -13.40 64.39 -15.17
C THR A 112 -13.12 65.00 -13.80
N VAL A 113 -11.85 64.98 -13.40
CA VAL A 113 -11.32 65.63 -12.19
C VAL A 113 -10.40 66.77 -12.59
N TYR A 114 -10.67 67.98 -12.10
CA TYR A 114 -9.87 69.17 -12.37
C TYR A 114 -9.63 69.99 -11.10
N LYS A 115 -8.35 70.27 -10.78
CA LYS A 115 -7.90 71.07 -9.63
C LYS A 115 -8.51 70.69 -8.26
N GLY A 116 -8.82 69.40 -8.07
CA GLY A 116 -9.40 68.85 -6.84
C GLY A 116 -10.92 68.95 -6.74
N TYR A 117 -11.61 69.06 -7.88
CA TYR A 117 -13.06 68.97 -8.02
C TYR A 117 -13.40 67.91 -9.08
N ALA A 118 -14.48 67.16 -8.87
CA ALA A 118 -14.99 66.19 -9.86
C ALA A 118 -16.26 66.72 -10.53
N PHE A 119 -16.46 66.37 -11.79
CA PHE A 119 -17.62 66.74 -12.59
C PHE A 119 -18.28 65.48 -13.17
N ASP A 120 -19.61 65.39 -13.09
CA ASP A 120 -20.37 64.29 -13.68
C ASP A 120 -20.45 64.37 -15.22
N GLN A 121 -21.19 63.45 -15.84
CA GLN A 121 -21.42 63.41 -17.29
C GLN A 121 -22.10 64.68 -17.84
N ASP A 122 -22.88 65.36 -17.00
CA ASP A 122 -23.59 66.61 -17.31
C ASP A 122 -22.75 67.85 -16.96
N GLY A 123 -21.50 67.64 -16.52
CA GLY A 123 -20.55 68.68 -16.13
C GLY A 123 -20.88 69.38 -14.82
N VAL A 124 -21.78 68.82 -14.02
CA VAL A 124 -22.13 69.32 -12.70
C VAL A 124 -21.03 68.94 -11.73
N MET A 125 -20.55 69.91 -10.96
CA MET A 125 -19.61 69.69 -9.87
C MET A 125 -20.25 68.78 -8.80
N ILE A 126 -19.55 67.71 -8.42
CA ILE A 126 -19.96 66.82 -7.33
C ILE A 126 -19.76 67.54 -6.00
N GLU A 127 -20.77 67.53 -5.14
CA GLU A 127 -20.72 68.06 -3.77
C GLU A 127 -21.32 67.08 -2.77
N ASN A 128 -20.72 66.99 -1.58
CA ASN A 128 -21.12 66.15 -0.44
C ASN A 128 -21.50 64.69 -0.81
N SER A 129 -20.80 64.09 -1.77
CA SER A 129 -21.20 62.83 -2.37
C SER A 129 -20.03 62.04 -2.97
N TRP A 130 -20.29 60.76 -3.20
CA TRP A 130 -19.41 59.86 -3.94
C TRP A 130 -19.65 60.01 -5.45
N THR A 131 -18.57 59.91 -6.23
CA THR A 131 -18.64 59.76 -7.70
C THR A 131 -17.66 58.71 -8.18
N LYS A 132 -17.96 58.09 -9.32
CA LYS A 132 -17.12 57.07 -9.94
C LYS A 132 -16.71 57.51 -11.34
N LEU A 133 -15.41 57.70 -11.56
CA LEU A 133 -14.81 58.16 -12.82
C LEU A 133 -13.66 57.21 -13.18
N ASP A 134 -13.55 56.78 -14.43
CA ASP A 134 -12.52 55.83 -14.93
C ASP A 134 -12.30 54.61 -14.03
N ASN A 135 -13.41 54.04 -13.56
CA ASN A 135 -13.50 52.92 -12.62
C ASN A 135 -12.97 53.19 -11.19
N GLN A 136 -12.47 54.39 -10.89
CA GLN A 136 -12.04 54.84 -9.56
C GLN A 136 -13.17 55.57 -8.82
N TRP A 137 -13.18 55.48 -7.49
CA TRP A 137 -14.12 56.21 -6.63
C TRP A 137 -13.47 57.45 -6.03
N TYR A 138 -14.23 58.53 -5.96
CA TYR A 138 -13.84 59.83 -5.39
C TYR A 138 -14.95 60.30 -4.44
N TYR A 139 -14.60 61.08 -3.43
CA TYR A 139 -15.56 61.72 -2.53
C TYR A 139 -15.33 63.23 -2.46
N ALA A 140 -16.37 64.02 -2.70
CA ALA A 140 -16.36 65.47 -2.54
C ALA A 140 -17.02 65.87 -1.22
N ASP A 141 -16.45 66.83 -0.50
CA ASP A 141 -17.10 67.45 0.67
C ASP A 141 -18.17 68.47 0.26
N SER A 142 -18.78 69.14 1.25
CA SER A 142 -19.85 70.14 1.03
C SER A 142 -19.40 71.42 0.32
N SER A 143 -18.12 71.55 -0.02
CA SER A 143 -17.58 72.63 -0.88
C SER A 143 -17.19 72.14 -2.28
N GLY A 144 -17.48 70.87 -2.60
CA GLY A 144 -17.08 70.21 -3.84
C GLY A 144 -15.61 69.76 -3.88
N ARG A 145 -14.85 69.98 -2.80
CA ARG A 145 -13.43 69.62 -2.73
C ARG A 145 -13.28 68.11 -2.54
N LEU A 146 -12.48 67.49 -3.39
CA LEU A 146 -12.14 66.07 -3.27
C LEU A 146 -11.28 65.80 -2.05
N ALA A 147 -11.56 64.69 -1.37
CA ALA A 147 -10.64 64.09 -0.42
C ALA A 147 -9.38 63.63 -1.16
N GLN A 148 -8.21 64.13 -0.74
CA GLN A 148 -6.91 63.82 -1.35
C GLN A 148 -5.87 63.59 -0.25
N ASN A 149 -4.96 62.63 -0.47
CA ASN A 149 -3.86 62.22 0.41
C ASN A 149 -4.23 62.16 1.91
N SER A 150 -5.40 61.59 2.22
CA SER A 150 -5.96 61.66 3.57
C SER A 150 -7.00 60.58 3.87
N TRP A 151 -7.11 60.27 5.16
CA TRP A 151 -8.21 59.50 5.73
C TRP A 151 -9.45 60.40 5.90
N LYS A 152 -10.62 59.91 5.48
CA LYS A 152 -11.92 60.55 5.73
C LYS A 152 -12.91 59.56 6.32
N LYS A 153 -13.67 60.00 7.33
CA LYS A 153 -14.77 59.23 7.90
C LYS A 153 -16.07 59.65 7.23
N ILE A 154 -16.69 58.74 6.49
CA ILE A 154 -17.89 58.98 5.68
C ILE A 154 -18.94 57.95 6.10
N ASN A 155 -20.12 58.42 6.53
CA ASN A 155 -21.23 57.58 7.00
C ASN A 155 -20.84 56.50 8.04
N GLY A 156 -19.88 56.82 8.92
CA GLY A 156 -19.42 55.93 10.00
C GLY A 156 -18.14 55.16 9.68
N SER A 157 -17.86 54.88 8.40
CA SER A 157 -16.69 54.12 7.94
C SER A 157 -15.51 55.03 7.57
N TRP A 158 -14.29 54.54 7.73
CA TRP A 158 -13.07 55.23 7.29
C TRP A 158 -12.67 54.80 5.87
N TYR A 159 -12.22 55.75 5.08
CA TYR A 159 -11.74 55.58 3.71
C TYR A 159 -10.42 56.35 3.54
N TYR A 160 -9.52 55.87 2.68
CA TYR A 160 -8.27 56.55 2.36
C TYR A 160 -8.21 56.91 0.87
N PHE A 161 -7.75 58.13 0.58
CA PHE A 161 -7.67 58.68 -0.77
C PHE A 161 -6.23 59.06 -1.11
N ASP A 162 -5.81 58.76 -2.34
CA ASP A 162 -4.47 59.06 -2.85
C ASP A 162 -4.27 60.56 -3.17
N GLN A 163 -3.10 60.92 -3.70
CA GLN A 163 -2.78 62.31 -4.10
C GLN A 163 -3.69 62.88 -5.21
N THR A 164 -4.30 62.03 -6.04
CA THR A 164 -5.25 62.44 -7.09
C THR A 164 -6.67 62.60 -6.53
N GLY A 165 -6.96 61.89 -5.44
CA GLY A 165 -8.28 61.77 -4.81
C GLY A 165 -8.97 60.44 -5.11
N SER A 166 -8.26 59.48 -5.72
CA SER A 166 -8.75 58.13 -5.95
C SER A 166 -8.77 57.35 -4.63
N MET A 167 -9.90 56.72 -4.32
CA MET A 167 -10.09 55.91 -3.12
C MET A 167 -9.36 54.57 -3.22
N PHE A 168 -8.49 54.27 -2.26
CA PHE A 168 -7.90 52.94 -2.13
C PHE A 168 -8.96 51.90 -1.73
N SER A 169 -8.85 50.70 -2.29
CA SER A 169 -9.72 49.56 -1.95
C SER A 169 -8.98 48.24 -2.14
N ASN A 170 -9.46 47.19 -1.47
CA ASN A 170 -8.94 45.82 -1.56
C ASN A 170 -7.43 45.71 -1.31
N THR A 171 -6.92 46.46 -0.32
CA THR A 171 -5.48 46.62 -0.03
C THR A 171 -5.26 47.09 1.40
N ALA A 172 -4.00 47.15 1.85
CA ALA A 172 -3.63 47.73 3.14
C ALA A 172 -2.85 49.04 2.97
N VAL A 173 -3.14 50.03 3.82
CA VAL A 173 -2.45 51.33 3.89
C VAL A 173 -2.05 51.59 5.34
N ASP A 174 -0.77 51.83 5.59
CA ASP A 174 -0.19 52.07 6.94
C ASP A 174 -0.58 51.01 7.99
N GLY A 175 -0.81 49.77 7.57
CA GLY A 175 -1.28 48.68 8.43
C GLY A 175 -2.77 48.72 8.79
N TYR A 176 -3.58 49.52 8.10
CA TYR A 176 -5.05 49.45 8.11
C TYR A 176 -5.54 48.77 6.83
N LEU A 177 -6.48 47.83 6.95
CA LEU A 177 -7.01 47.09 5.80
C LEU A 177 -8.24 47.79 5.21
N LEU A 178 -8.26 47.99 3.91
CA LEU A 178 -9.38 48.54 3.15
C LEU A 178 -10.05 47.42 2.35
N THR A 179 -11.35 47.23 2.58
CA THR A 179 -12.16 46.22 1.91
C THR A 179 -12.40 46.55 0.43
N LYS A 180 -13.11 45.67 -0.30
CA LYS A 180 -13.50 45.92 -1.70
C LYS A 180 -14.37 47.15 -1.92
N SER A 181 -15.05 47.66 -0.89
CA SER A 181 -15.80 48.92 -0.95
C SER A 181 -14.94 50.14 -0.61
N GLY A 182 -13.65 49.96 -0.31
CA GLY A 182 -12.75 51.00 0.22
C GLY A 182 -12.97 51.32 1.70
N ALA A 183 -14.01 50.78 2.33
CA ALA A 183 -14.22 50.96 3.77
C ALA A 183 -13.14 50.18 4.55
N MET A 184 -12.57 50.83 5.56
CA MET A 184 -11.64 50.22 6.50
C MET A 184 -12.32 49.05 7.24
N ALA A 185 -11.66 47.90 7.25
CA ALA A 185 -12.16 46.69 7.88
C ALA A 185 -12.24 46.82 9.41
N GLU A 186 -13.26 46.21 10.00
CA GLU A 186 -13.38 46.07 11.44
C GLU A 186 -12.48 44.95 11.99
N LYS A 187 -12.33 44.88 13.32
CA LYS A 187 -11.54 43.85 13.99
C LYS A 187 -12.04 42.44 13.67
N GLY A 188 -11.11 41.50 13.49
CA GLY A 188 -11.37 40.09 13.21
C GLY A 188 -10.82 39.62 11.87
N TRP A 189 -11.28 38.45 11.45
CA TRP A 189 -10.91 37.83 10.18
C TRP A 189 -11.57 38.52 8.99
N THR A 190 -10.75 38.98 8.04
CA THR A 190 -11.22 39.59 6.78
C THR A 190 -10.60 38.86 5.60
N LYS A 191 -11.43 38.40 4.65
CA LYS A 191 -10.96 37.80 3.39
C LYS A 191 -10.99 38.83 2.27
N LEU A 192 -9.86 39.05 1.61
CA LEU A 192 -9.76 39.81 0.35
C LEU A 192 -9.32 38.85 -0.75
N ASP A 193 -10.18 38.70 -1.76
CA ASP A 193 -10.03 37.70 -2.82
C ASP A 193 -9.81 36.28 -2.29
N GLN A 194 -8.58 35.77 -2.36
CA GLN A 194 -8.19 34.46 -1.81
C GLN A 194 -7.39 34.55 -0.50
N ASN A 195 -6.94 35.75 -0.13
CA ASN A 195 -6.07 35.98 1.01
C ASN A 195 -6.88 36.30 2.27
N TRP A 196 -6.49 35.69 3.39
CA TRP A 196 -7.02 36.02 4.71
C TRP A 196 -6.09 36.97 5.44
N TYR A 197 -6.69 37.95 6.13
CA TYR A 197 -6.03 38.93 6.98
C TYR A 197 -6.70 38.89 8.35
N TYR A 198 -5.96 39.22 9.40
CA TYR A 198 -6.52 39.42 10.73
C TYR A 198 -6.31 40.85 11.20
N VAL A 199 -7.42 41.55 11.42
CA VAL A 199 -7.44 42.91 11.97
C VAL A 199 -7.52 42.80 13.49
N THR A 200 -6.47 43.24 14.18
CA THR A 200 -6.36 43.19 15.64
C THR A 200 -7.37 44.14 16.32
N PRO A 201 -7.61 44.02 17.65
CA PRO A 201 -8.49 44.94 18.39
C PRO A 201 -8.09 46.43 18.35
N SER A 202 -6.85 46.77 17.93
CA SER A 202 -6.40 48.15 17.67
C SER A 202 -6.63 48.61 16.21
N SER A 203 -7.42 47.87 15.44
CA SER A 203 -7.74 48.10 14.03
C SER A 203 -6.54 48.01 13.07
N ARG A 204 -5.39 47.47 13.52
CA ARG A 204 -4.22 47.22 12.66
C ARG A 204 -4.18 45.76 12.22
N ILE A 205 -3.73 45.48 11.00
CA ILE A 205 -3.48 44.10 10.56
C ILE A 205 -2.24 43.48 11.23
N SER A 206 -2.28 42.17 11.43
CA SER A 206 -1.10 41.39 11.81
C SER A 206 -0.20 41.19 10.58
N GLN A 207 1.09 41.50 10.71
CA GLN A 207 2.10 41.45 9.65
C GLN A 207 3.45 40.96 10.19
N ASP A 208 4.14 40.13 9.42
CA ASP A 208 5.46 39.52 9.69
C ASP A 208 5.58 38.88 11.09
N LYS A 209 4.51 38.25 11.57
CA LYS A 209 4.43 37.71 12.93
C LYS A 209 3.47 36.55 13.10
N TRP A 210 3.66 35.82 14.20
CA TRP A 210 2.65 34.97 14.81
C TRP A 210 1.58 35.81 15.51
N GLU A 211 0.32 35.38 15.41
CA GLU A 211 -0.82 35.93 16.15
C GLU A 211 -1.62 34.78 16.76
N LYS A 212 -2.11 34.93 18.00
CA LYS A 212 -2.94 33.91 18.65
C LYS A 212 -4.40 34.32 18.62
N VAL A 213 -5.20 33.63 17.82
CA VAL A 213 -6.62 33.92 17.62
C VAL A 213 -7.46 32.75 18.11
N ASN A 214 -8.35 33.01 19.07
CA ASN A 214 -9.27 32.01 19.66
C ASN A 214 -8.58 30.71 20.15
N GLY A 215 -7.33 30.81 20.61
CA GLY A 215 -6.55 29.68 21.13
C GLY A 215 -5.59 29.05 20.13
N ALA A 216 -5.81 29.21 18.82
CA ALA A 216 -4.91 28.72 17.77
C ALA A 216 -3.88 29.79 17.35
N TRP A 217 -2.72 29.35 16.87
CA TRP A 217 -1.68 30.22 16.34
C TRP A 217 -1.75 30.30 14.81
N TYR A 218 -1.57 31.50 14.26
CA TYR A 218 -1.55 31.78 12.82
C TYR A 218 -0.33 32.63 12.50
N TYR A 219 0.29 32.44 11.34
CA TYR A 219 1.40 33.29 10.88
C TYR A 219 0.96 34.18 9.71
N PHE A 220 1.35 35.45 9.78
CA PHE A 220 1.06 36.46 8.75
C PHE A 220 2.37 36.94 8.13
N ASP A 221 2.42 36.98 6.80
CA ASP A 221 3.56 37.48 6.05
C ASP A 221 3.74 39.01 6.18
N LYS A 222 4.75 39.57 5.51
CA LYS A 222 5.03 41.01 5.50
C LYS A 222 3.91 41.87 4.92
N SER A 223 3.10 41.31 4.02
CA SER A 223 1.92 41.95 3.45
C SER A 223 0.69 41.84 4.35
N GLY A 224 0.76 41.03 5.41
CA GLY A 224 -0.35 40.70 6.30
C GLY A 224 -1.24 39.56 5.81
N VAL A 225 -0.80 38.80 4.81
CA VAL A 225 -1.50 37.61 4.34
C VAL A 225 -1.21 36.45 5.29
N MET A 226 -2.27 35.81 5.77
CA MET A 226 -2.19 34.58 6.55
C MET A 226 -1.65 33.44 5.70
N LEU A 227 -0.61 32.77 6.18
CA LEU A 227 -0.09 31.56 5.57
C LEU A 227 -0.98 30.33 5.89
N SER A 228 -1.11 29.40 4.96
CA SER A 228 -1.82 28.12 5.13
C SER A 228 -1.23 27.04 4.22
N GLN A 229 -1.46 25.77 4.57
CA GLN A 229 -0.95 24.58 3.85
C GLN A 229 0.56 24.67 3.55
N THR A 230 1.34 25.12 4.53
CA THR A 230 2.77 25.41 4.36
C THR A 230 3.54 25.26 5.68
N THR A 231 4.86 25.34 5.61
CA THR A 231 5.73 25.42 6.78
C THR A 231 6.25 26.84 7.01
N ILE A 232 6.45 27.19 8.28
CA ILE A 232 7.16 28.40 8.69
C ILE A 232 8.22 28.04 9.73
N GLY A 233 9.49 28.03 9.30
CA GLY A 233 10.56 27.41 10.07
C GLY A 233 10.30 25.91 10.29
N ALA A 234 10.16 25.51 11.55
CA ALA A 234 9.87 24.13 11.94
C ALA A 234 8.37 23.82 12.14
N TYR A 235 7.48 24.80 11.95
CA TYR A 235 6.06 24.68 12.28
C TYR A 235 5.20 24.42 11.04
N LEU A 236 4.15 23.60 11.17
CA LEU A 236 3.18 23.31 10.12
C LEU A 236 1.91 24.15 10.29
N LEU A 237 1.43 24.72 9.18
CA LEU A 237 0.13 25.39 9.10
C LEU A 237 -0.82 24.56 8.26
N ASP A 238 -2.01 24.28 8.78
CA ASP A 238 -3.03 23.47 8.11
C ASP A 238 -3.80 24.22 7.02
N SER A 239 -4.87 23.62 6.49
CA SER A 239 -5.72 24.24 5.45
C SER A 239 -6.55 25.43 5.93
N SER A 240 -6.70 25.63 7.24
CA SER A 240 -7.27 26.83 7.85
C SER A 240 -6.22 27.91 8.15
N GLY A 241 -4.93 27.58 8.02
CA GLY A 241 -3.80 28.42 8.44
C GLY A 241 -3.45 28.32 9.92
N ALA A 242 -4.14 27.47 10.68
CA ALA A 242 -3.83 27.23 12.07
C ALA A 242 -2.56 26.37 12.20
N MET A 243 -1.74 26.67 13.20
CA MET A 243 -0.62 25.82 13.57
C MET A 243 -1.12 24.47 14.06
N ALA A 244 -0.69 23.41 13.38
CA ALA A 244 -1.01 22.04 13.72
C ALA A 244 -0.33 21.61 15.03
N GLU A 245 -1.01 20.81 15.86
CA GLU A 245 -0.48 20.24 17.11
C GLU A 245 -1.00 18.80 17.28
N ASN A 246 -0.09 17.83 17.44
CA ASN A 246 -0.40 16.38 17.47
C ASN A 246 -1.25 15.89 16.28
N SER A 247 -1.05 16.47 15.10
CA SER A 247 -1.94 16.29 13.95
C SER A 247 -1.19 16.13 12.64
N TRP A 248 -1.82 15.39 11.72
CA TRP A 248 -1.35 15.22 10.35
C TRP A 248 -1.75 16.42 9.49
N VAL A 249 -0.82 16.88 8.66
CA VAL A 249 -1.04 17.97 7.70
C VAL A 249 -0.60 17.49 6.31
N ARG A 250 -1.42 17.80 5.28
CA ARG A 250 -1.09 17.48 3.89
C ARG A 250 -0.69 18.76 3.15
N ILE A 251 0.51 18.78 2.58
CA ILE A 251 1.09 19.92 1.85
C ILE A 251 1.67 19.39 0.54
N ASN A 252 1.27 19.98 -0.59
CA ASN A 252 1.72 19.55 -1.93
C ASN A 252 1.67 18.03 -2.10
N GLU A 253 0.48 17.46 -1.84
CA GLU A 253 0.16 16.03 -1.82
C GLU A 253 0.84 15.15 -0.75
N ASN A 254 1.96 15.61 -0.19
CA ASN A 254 2.75 14.91 0.84
C ASN A 254 2.15 15.07 2.24
N TRP A 255 2.36 14.08 3.09
CA TRP A 255 1.93 14.10 4.49
C TRP A 255 3.09 14.43 5.43
N TYR A 256 2.79 15.24 6.44
CA TYR A 256 3.67 15.65 7.52
C TYR A 256 2.92 15.47 8.85
N TYR A 257 3.65 15.28 9.95
CA TYR A 257 3.06 15.19 11.29
C TYR A 257 3.63 16.29 12.19
N ALA A 258 2.76 17.04 12.86
CA ALA A 258 3.12 18.01 13.89
C ALA A 258 3.07 17.37 15.27
N ASN A 259 4.10 17.56 16.09
CA ASN A 259 4.10 17.11 17.49
C ASN A 259 3.30 18.06 18.41
N ALA A 260 3.31 17.80 19.72
CA ALA A 260 2.60 18.61 20.73
C ALA A 260 3.09 20.06 20.88
N TYR A 261 4.18 20.43 20.21
CA TYR A 261 4.73 21.80 20.17
C TYR A 261 4.61 22.40 18.75
N GLY A 262 3.81 21.79 17.89
CA GLY A 262 3.58 22.15 16.50
C GLY A 262 4.78 21.98 15.55
N LYS A 263 5.89 21.39 16.01
CA LYS A 263 7.06 21.13 15.18
C LYS A 263 6.89 19.86 14.38
N TYR A 264 7.27 19.88 13.11
CA TYR A 264 7.16 18.70 12.26
C TYR A 264 8.23 17.65 12.54
N SER A 265 7.85 16.40 12.28
CA SER A 265 8.72 15.23 12.41
C SER A 265 9.59 15.04 11.17
N GLN A 266 10.91 14.99 11.35
CA GLN A 266 11.90 14.87 10.26
C GLN A 266 13.03 13.90 10.64
N ASP A 267 13.53 13.16 9.65
CA ASP A 267 14.63 12.19 9.75
C ASP A 267 14.56 11.24 10.96
N LYS A 268 13.37 10.73 11.26
CA LYS A 268 13.14 9.84 12.40
C LYS A 268 12.01 8.85 12.18
N TRP A 269 11.96 7.85 13.04
CA TRP A 269 10.77 7.08 13.34
C TRP A 269 9.97 7.76 14.45
N GLU A 270 8.64 7.69 14.38
CA GLU A 270 7.74 8.16 15.44
C GLU A 270 6.51 7.29 15.55
N LYS A 271 6.06 7.07 16.80
CA LYS A 271 4.90 6.24 17.11
C LYS A 271 3.68 7.14 17.34
N ILE A 272 2.72 7.10 16.42
CA ILE A 272 1.55 7.99 16.40
C ILE A 272 0.31 7.10 16.49
N ASN A 273 -0.51 7.32 17.52
CA ASN A 273 -1.74 6.55 17.79
C ASN A 273 -1.56 5.02 17.78
N GLY A 274 -0.39 4.53 18.20
CA GLY A 274 -0.06 3.11 18.28
C GLY A 274 0.71 2.55 17.08
N SER A 275 0.68 3.20 15.92
CA SER A 275 1.42 2.77 14.72
C SER A 275 2.74 3.52 14.56
N TRP A 276 3.75 2.87 13.97
CA TRP A 276 5.02 3.50 13.63
C TRP A 276 4.98 4.14 12.25
N TYR A 277 5.58 5.32 12.13
CA TYR A 277 5.74 6.09 10.90
C TYR A 277 7.19 6.53 10.77
N ALA A 278 7.69 6.69 9.55
CA ALA A 278 9.04 7.16 9.28
C ALA A 278 9.00 8.40 8.39
N PHE A 279 9.87 9.37 8.67
CA PHE A 279 9.93 10.67 8.00
C PHE A 279 11.28 10.88 7.33
N GLU A 280 11.27 11.52 6.16
CA GLU A 280 12.45 11.98 5.43
C GLU A 280 13.03 13.27 6.09
N GLN A 281 14.22 13.69 5.65
CA GLN A 281 14.91 14.85 6.21
C GLN A 281 14.15 16.18 6.02
N ASN A 282 13.33 16.27 4.98
CA ASN A 282 12.43 17.40 4.70
C ASN A 282 11.10 17.33 5.47
N GLY A 283 10.89 16.31 6.31
CA GLY A 283 9.67 16.08 7.07
C GLY A 283 8.56 15.29 6.36
N VAL A 284 8.76 14.86 5.11
CA VAL A 284 7.77 14.06 4.38
C VAL A 284 7.67 12.65 4.98
N MET A 285 6.44 12.21 5.26
CA MET A 285 6.13 10.85 5.69
C MET A 285 6.37 9.84 4.55
N LEU A 286 7.17 8.81 4.82
CA LEU A 286 7.40 7.68 3.92
C LEU A 286 6.11 6.84 3.77
N SER A 287 5.78 6.46 2.54
CA SER A 287 4.64 5.58 2.21
C SER A 287 4.91 4.78 0.94
N ASN A 288 4.29 3.60 0.82
CA ASN A 288 4.46 2.62 -0.26
C ASN A 288 5.92 2.27 -0.59
N LYS A 289 6.81 2.25 0.41
CA LYS A 289 8.24 2.02 0.21
C LYS A 289 8.91 1.38 1.42
N TRP A 290 10.03 0.71 1.15
CA TRP A 290 10.90 0.15 2.18
C TRP A 290 11.73 1.26 2.86
N LYS A 291 11.95 1.09 4.17
CA LYS A 291 13.05 1.72 4.91
C LYS A 291 13.79 0.59 5.61
N GLU A 292 14.99 0.28 5.14
CA GLU A 292 15.79 -0.87 5.61
C GLU A 292 15.01 -2.21 5.49
N SER A 293 14.65 -2.83 6.62
CA SER A 293 13.89 -4.10 6.67
C SER A 293 12.40 -3.93 6.95
N TYR A 294 11.91 -2.69 7.00
CA TYR A 294 10.52 -2.33 7.30
C TYR A 294 9.82 -1.79 6.06
N TYR A 295 8.53 -2.11 5.89
CA TYR A 295 7.70 -1.56 4.83
C TYR A 295 6.71 -0.52 5.37
N LEU A 296 6.67 0.67 4.77
CA LEU A 296 5.68 1.69 5.07
C LEU A 296 4.53 1.57 4.05
N LYS A 297 3.30 1.34 4.54
CA LYS A 297 2.11 1.14 3.71
C LYS A 297 1.65 2.42 3.01
N ALA A 298 0.59 2.35 2.20
CA ALA A 298 -0.04 3.52 1.60
C ALA A 298 -0.50 4.58 2.62
N SER A 299 -0.87 4.14 3.82
CA SER A 299 -1.20 5.03 4.96
C SER A 299 0.02 5.60 5.68
N GLY A 300 1.25 5.25 5.26
CA GLY A 300 2.51 5.56 5.93
C GLY A 300 2.78 4.76 7.21
N ALA A 301 1.79 4.03 7.73
CA ALA A 301 1.99 3.15 8.86
C ALA A 301 2.88 1.97 8.45
N MET A 302 3.85 1.65 9.31
CA MET A 302 4.67 0.44 9.22
C MET A 302 3.78 -0.80 9.18
N ALA A 303 4.10 -1.75 8.30
CA ALA A 303 3.45 -3.05 8.26
C ALA A 303 3.98 -3.97 9.37
N GLU A 304 3.09 -4.71 10.04
CA GLU A 304 3.44 -5.69 11.07
C GLU A 304 2.43 -6.85 11.11
N LYS A 305 2.94 -8.08 11.24
CA LYS A 305 2.17 -9.35 11.23
C LYS A 305 1.31 -9.55 9.98
N GLU A 306 1.71 -9.01 8.84
CA GLU A 306 0.90 -8.97 7.61
C GLU A 306 1.71 -9.25 6.34
N TRP A 307 1.02 -9.71 5.30
CA TRP A 307 1.56 -9.91 3.96
C TRP A 307 1.47 -8.61 3.14
N ILE A 308 2.55 -8.25 2.46
CA ILE A 308 2.63 -7.11 1.54
C ILE A 308 3.10 -7.61 0.17
N PHE A 309 2.39 -7.20 -0.87
CA PHE A 309 2.83 -7.39 -2.25
C PHE A 309 3.53 -6.12 -2.74
N ASP A 310 4.82 -6.21 -3.05
CA ASP A 310 5.55 -5.09 -3.65
C ASP A 310 5.61 -5.27 -5.17
N LYS A 311 4.99 -4.31 -5.88
CA LYS A 311 4.95 -4.29 -7.35
C LYS A 311 6.32 -4.09 -7.98
N SER A 312 7.24 -3.39 -7.31
CA SER A 312 8.60 -3.14 -7.82
C SER A 312 9.43 -4.42 -7.86
N TYR A 313 9.17 -5.33 -6.90
CA TYR A 313 9.81 -6.63 -6.80
C TYR A 313 8.97 -7.78 -7.39
N ASN A 314 7.72 -7.51 -7.79
CA ASN A 314 6.73 -8.47 -8.26
C ASN A 314 6.58 -9.71 -7.34
N SER A 315 6.66 -9.48 -6.02
CA SER A 315 6.73 -10.54 -5.02
C SER A 315 5.99 -10.19 -3.73
N TRP A 316 5.63 -11.24 -3.00
CA TRP A 316 5.08 -11.16 -1.65
C TRP A 316 6.19 -11.20 -0.61
N PHE A 317 6.00 -10.42 0.45
CA PHE A 317 6.84 -10.34 1.64
C PHE A 317 5.93 -10.46 2.86
N TYR A 318 6.40 -11.08 3.94
CA TYR A 318 5.70 -11.10 5.22
C TYR A 318 6.45 -10.25 6.23
N LEU A 319 5.77 -9.29 6.87
CA LEU A 319 6.34 -8.46 7.93
C LEU A 319 5.98 -9.08 9.28
N LYS A 320 6.98 -9.29 10.13
CA LYS A 320 6.85 -9.99 11.41
C LYS A 320 6.27 -9.08 12.50
N ALA A 321 6.17 -9.61 13.72
CA ALA A 321 5.65 -8.90 14.88
C ALA A 321 6.47 -7.69 15.34
N ASP A 322 7.73 -7.59 14.89
CA ASP A 322 8.63 -6.46 15.11
C ASP A 322 8.72 -5.53 13.88
N GLY A 323 7.88 -5.74 12.86
CA GLY A 323 7.83 -4.95 11.63
C GLY A 323 8.88 -5.30 10.57
N ARG A 324 9.84 -6.18 10.88
CA ARG A 324 10.89 -6.59 9.92
C ARG A 324 10.39 -7.70 9.01
N TYR A 325 10.82 -7.70 7.75
CA TYR A 325 10.48 -8.79 6.84
C TYR A 325 11.04 -10.13 7.31
N ALA A 326 10.29 -11.20 7.08
CA ALA A 326 10.72 -12.58 7.29
C ALA A 326 11.76 -12.98 6.22
N ASN A 327 12.85 -13.64 6.61
CA ASN A 327 14.01 -13.89 5.75
C ASN A 327 14.65 -15.25 6.07
N GLN A 328 14.71 -16.13 5.06
CA GLN A 328 15.18 -17.51 5.18
C GLN A 328 14.42 -18.31 6.25
N GLU A 329 13.09 -18.12 6.31
CA GLU A 329 12.23 -18.73 7.32
C GLU A 329 10.84 -19.08 6.76
N TRP A 330 10.16 -20.02 7.41
CA TRP A 330 8.79 -20.42 7.10
C TRP A 330 7.77 -19.52 7.81
N ILE A 331 6.74 -19.10 7.07
CA ILE A 331 5.55 -18.43 7.59
C ILE A 331 4.34 -19.27 7.21
N GLY A 332 3.92 -20.16 8.10
CA GLY A 332 2.88 -21.15 7.79
C GLY A 332 3.35 -22.13 6.71
N ALA A 333 2.63 -22.19 5.59
CA ALA A 333 2.96 -23.05 4.45
C ALA A 333 3.87 -22.37 3.39
N TYR A 334 4.27 -21.12 3.61
CA TYR A 334 5.09 -20.33 2.70
C TYR A 334 6.54 -20.24 3.20
N TYR A 335 7.52 -20.24 2.28
CA TYR A 335 8.92 -19.97 2.59
C TYR A 335 9.35 -18.60 2.06
N LEU A 336 9.99 -17.79 2.91
CA LEU A 336 10.54 -16.49 2.52
C LEU A 336 12.06 -16.65 2.34
N LYS A 337 12.55 -16.38 1.13
CA LYS A 337 13.95 -16.58 0.74
C LYS A 337 14.86 -15.47 1.28
N PHE A 338 16.14 -15.52 0.92
CA PHE A 338 17.06 -14.41 1.16
C PHE A 338 16.52 -13.10 0.55
N GLY A 339 16.52 -12.02 1.33
CA GLY A 339 15.92 -10.74 0.97
C GLY A 339 14.40 -10.68 1.15
N GLY A 340 13.78 -11.73 1.71
CA GLY A 340 12.37 -11.75 2.10
C GLY A 340 11.34 -12.05 1.01
N TYR A 341 11.80 -12.39 -0.20
CA TYR A 341 10.93 -12.77 -1.32
C TYR A 341 10.27 -14.12 -1.06
N MET A 342 8.95 -14.20 -1.15
CA MET A 342 8.22 -15.48 -1.13
C MET A 342 8.67 -16.40 -2.27
N ALA A 343 8.96 -17.66 -1.93
CA ALA A 343 9.25 -18.71 -2.90
C ALA A 343 7.98 -19.14 -3.65
N LYS A 344 8.08 -19.40 -4.96
CA LYS A 344 6.98 -19.95 -5.79
C LYS A 344 7.50 -20.65 -7.05
N ASN A 345 6.84 -21.72 -7.47
CA ASN A 345 7.25 -22.61 -8.57
C ASN A 345 8.72 -23.07 -8.48
N GLU A 346 9.22 -23.32 -7.28
CA GLU A 346 10.65 -23.59 -7.06
C GLU A 346 10.91 -24.58 -5.91
N TRP A 347 12.09 -25.21 -5.98
CA TRP A 347 12.61 -26.07 -4.93
C TRP A 347 13.34 -25.26 -3.86
N ILE A 348 13.01 -25.51 -2.60
CA ILE A 348 13.74 -25.00 -1.43
C ILE A 348 14.37 -26.19 -0.69
N TYR A 349 15.63 -26.04 -0.29
CA TYR A 349 16.26 -26.94 0.67
C TYR A 349 16.33 -26.22 2.02
N ASP A 350 15.77 -26.84 3.06
CA ASP A 350 15.77 -26.31 4.41
C ASP A 350 16.86 -26.99 5.24
N ASP A 351 17.81 -26.19 5.74
CA ASP A 351 18.95 -26.67 6.50
C ASP A 351 18.61 -27.06 7.95
N TYR A 352 17.47 -26.64 8.49
CA TYR A 352 17.02 -27.05 9.82
C TYR A 352 16.34 -28.43 9.76
N TYR A 353 15.44 -28.62 8.79
CA TYR A 353 14.75 -29.90 8.56
C TYR A 353 15.56 -30.91 7.74
N LYS A 354 16.69 -30.50 7.13
CA LYS A 354 17.51 -31.34 6.21
C LYS A 354 16.69 -31.98 5.08
N ALA A 355 15.65 -31.27 4.64
CA ALA A 355 14.66 -31.73 3.69
C ALA A 355 14.52 -30.76 2.51
N ARG A 356 14.11 -31.29 1.35
CA ARG A 356 13.69 -30.48 0.20
C ARG A 356 12.18 -30.30 0.24
N TYR A 357 11.73 -29.15 -0.25
CA TYR A 357 10.34 -28.76 -0.39
C TYR A 357 10.16 -28.19 -1.80
N TYR A 358 8.96 -28.30 -2.36
CA TYR A 358 8.59 -27.59 -3.58
C TYR A 358 7.42 -26.68 -3.29
N LEU A 359 7.53 -25.42 -3.71
CA LEU A 359 6.48 -24.42 -3.55
C LEU A 359 5.74 -24.26 -4.88
N ASP A 360 4.42 -24.32 -4.85
CA ASP A 360 3.56 -24.15 -6.03
C ASP A 360 3.51 -22.69 -6.54
N ASP A 361 2.62 -22.41 -7.48
CA ASP A 361 2.47 -21.07 -8.09
C ASP A 361 1.90 -20.03 -7.11
N SER A 362 1.13 -20.48 -6.12
CA SER A 362 0.65 -19.69 -4.98
C SER A 362 1.74 -19.45 -3.92
N GLY A 363 2.81 -20.24 -3.93
CA GLY A 363 3.91 -20.21 -2.97
C GLY A 363 3.71 -21.11 -1.74
N HIS A 364 2.70 -21.98 -1.75
CA HIS A 364 2.49 -23.00 -0.73
C HIS A 364 3.37 -24.22 -0.98
N TYR A 365 3.86 -24.86 0.09
CA TYR A 365 4.47 -26.18 -0.06
C TYR A 365 3.44 -27.20 -0.55
N VAL A 366 3.84 -28.05 -1.49
CA VAL A 366 3.02 -29.16 -1.99
C VAL A 366 3.11 -30.36 -1.06
N SER A 367 2.08 -31.22 -1.03
CA SER A 367 2.07 -32.45 -0.22
C SER A 367 1.44 -33.62 -0.98
N GLY A 368 1.70 -34.86 -0.55
CA GLY A 368 1.20 -36.05 -1.25
C GLY A 368 1.93 -36.28 -2.57
N THR A 369 1.20 -36.62 -3.64
CA THR A 369 1.79 -36.73 -4.99
C THR A 369 1.51 -35.46 -5.78
N TYR A 370 2.57 -34.81 -6.26
CA TYR A 370 2.51 -33.57 -7.03
C TYR A 370 3.41 -33.65 -8.28
N LYS A 371 3.01 -32.99 -9.36
CA LYS A 371 3.71 -33.09 -10.65
C LYS A 371 4.60 -31.88 -10.90
N ILE A 372 5.88 -32.10 -11.14
CA ILE A 372 6.91 -31.07 -11.35
C ILE A 372 7.69 -31.45 -12.61
N ASP A 373 7.81 -30.52 -13.56
CA ASP A 373 8.52 -30.73 -14.84
C ASP A 373 8.14 -32.04 -15.57
N GLY A 374 6.85 -32.40 -15.51
CA GLY A 374 6.29 -33.61 -16.13
C GLY A 374 6.44 -34.89 -15.31
N LYS A 375 7.24 -34.91 -14.24
CA LYS A 375 7.48 -36.05 -13.34
C LYS A 375 6.58 -35.97 -12.11
N GLU A 376 6.11 -37.12 -11.63
CA GLU A 376 5.42 -37.17 -10.34
C GLU A 376 6.45 -37.27 -9.20
N HIS A 377 6.26 -36.46 -8.16
CA HIS A 377 7.08 -36.48 -6.95
C HIS A 377 6.19 -36.71 -5.73
N LEU A 378 6.74 -37.41 -4.74
CA LEU A 378 6.08 -37.75 -3.49
C LEU A 378 6.62 -36.88 -2.36
N PHE A 379 5.71 -36.34 -1.55
CA PHE A 379 5.95 -35.45 -0.42
C PHE A 379 5.18 -35.92 0.82
N GLN A 380 5.74 -35.69 1.99
CA GLN A 380 5.07 -35.87 3.29
C GLN A 380 3.96 -34.82 3.48
N LYS A 381 3.16 -35.01 4.52
CA LYS A 381 2.02 -34.12 4.90
C LYS A 381 2.40 -32.65 5.05
N TYR A 382 3.62 -32.35 5.50
CA TYR A 382 4.12 -31.00 5.71
C TYR A 382 5.17 -30.57 4.66
N GLY A 383 5.17 -31.21 3.49
CA GLY A 383 5.91 -30.78 2.31
C GLY A 383 7.36 -31.28 2.17
N GLN A 384 7.85 -32.10 3.11
CA GLN A 384 9.15 -32.76 2.97
C GLN A 384 9.11 -33.73 1.78
N TRP A 385 9.99 -33.53 0.81
CA TRP A 385 10.15 -34.40 -0.35
C TRP A 385 10.70 -35.77 0.04
N ILE A 386 10.11 -36.82 -0.51
CA ILE A 386 10.51 -38.22 -0.31
C ILE A 386 11.27 -38.73 -1.54
N SER A 387 10.66 -38.67 -2.72
CA SER A 387 11.29 -39.15 -3.97
C SER A 387 10.56 -38.63 -5.22
N GLU A 388 11.14 -38.86 -6.40
CA GLU A 388 10.35 -39.03 -7.61
C GLU A 388 9.56 -40.35 -7.52
N VAL A 389 8.35 -40.40 -8.08
CA VAL A 389 7.51 -41.62 -8.09
C VAL A 389 8.07 -42.58 -9.14
N SER A 390 8.24 -43.85 -8.77
CA SER A 390 8.71 -44.88 -9.69
C SER A 390 7.65 -45.22 -10.73
N THR A 391 7.98 -45.07 -12.01
CA THR A 391 7.22 -45.63 -13.14
C THR A 391 7.66 -47.06 -13.49
N GLU A 392 8.85 -47.46 -13.03
CA GLU A 392 9.29 -48.85 -13.06
C GLU A 392 8.44 -49.66 -12.07
N GLY A 393 8.01 -50.85 -12.51
CA GLY A 393 7.12 -51.73 -11.75
C GLY A 393 7.70 -52.15 -10.40
N GLY A 394 6.82 -52.70 -9.54
CA GLY A 394 7.19 -53.13 -8.20
C GLY A 394 8.29 -54.19 -8.15
N PHE A 395 8.78 -54.45 -6.93
CA PHE A 395 9.88 -55.36 -6.59
C PHE A 395 10.19 -56.47 -7.60
N VAL A 396 11.40 -56.46 -8.19
CA VAL A 396 11.90 -57.54 -9.05
C VAL A 396 12.94 -58.35 -8.28
N LYS A 397 12.68 -59.64 -8.11
CA LYS A 397 13.58 -60.55 -7.38
C LYS A 397 14.97 -60.62 -8.03
N GLY A 398 16.01 -60.47 -7.21
CA GLY A 398 17.41 -60.48 -7.67
C GLY A 398 17.89 -59.17 -8.31
N GLN A 399 17.03 -58.15 -8.44
CA GLN A 399 17.42 -56.81 -8.91
C GLN A 399 17.30 -55.82 -7.76
N TYR A 400 18.43 -55.25 -7.34
CA TYR A 400 18.52 -54.38 -6.17
C TYR A 400 19.10 -53.02 -6.54
N SER A 401 18.39 -51.95 -6.18
CA SER A 401 18.76 -50.55 -6.36
C SER A 401 19.60 -50.00 -5.19
N ASN A 402 19.86 -50.80 -4.17
CA ASN A 402 20.45 -50.40 -2.87
C ASN A 402 19.66 -49.26 -2.19
N THR A 403 18.35 -49.21 -2.43
CA THR A 403 17.46 -48.21 -1.85
C THR A 403 16.58 -48.85 -0.78
N ILE A 404 16.65 -48.37 0.46
CA ILE A 404 15.99 -48.95 1.62
C ILE A 404 14.93 -47.97 2.13
N PHE A 405 13.71 -48.42 2.37
CA PHE A 405 12.68 -47.61 3.01
C PHE A 405 12.58 -47.99 4.48
N LEU A 406 12.92 -47.06 5.38
CA LEU A 406 12.78 -47.23 6.82
C LEU A 406 11.48 -46.57 7.31
N ASP A 407 10.84 -47.18 8.29
CA ASP A 407 9.63 -46.66 8.90
C ASP A 407 9.79 -46.66 10.43
N PRO A 408 10.21 -45.55 11.05
CA PRO A 408 10.12 -45.44 12.50
C PRO A 408 8.63 -45.44 12.90
N GLY A 409 8.20 -46.54 13.52
CA GLY A 409 6.82 -46.79 13.92
C GLY A 409 6.25 -45.67 14.78
N HIS A 410 4.92 -45.54 14.77
CA HIS A 410 4.17 -44.48 15.48
C HIS A 410 4.61 -43.06 15.06
N GLY A 411 4.25 -42.02 15.82
CA GLY A 411 4.60 -40.63 15.54
C GLY A 411 3.45 -39.64 15.76
N GLY A 412 3.79 -38.41 16.16
CA GLY A 412 2.83 -37.35 16.44
C GLY A 412 1.98 -37.68 17.66
N ARG A 413 0.66 -37.78 17.46
CA ARG A 413 -0.33 -38.13 18.49
C ARG A 413 -0.31 -39.60 18.87
N ASP A 414 0.17 -40.46 17.98
CA ASP A 414 0.37 -41.87 18.26
C ASP A 414 1.74 -42.05 18.92
N SER A 415 1.76 -42.37 20.21
CA SER A 415 2.98 -42.61 20.98
C SER A 415 3.59 -44.00 20.77
N GLY A 416 2.79 -44.95 20.27
CA GLY A 416 2.99 -46.37 20.55
C GLY A 416 2.91 -46.66 22.05
N ALA A 417 3.58 -47.72 22.50
CA ALA A 417 3.70 -48.05 23.92
C ALA A 417 4.36 -46.91 24.74
N PHE A 418 3.92 -46.70 25.99
CA PHE A 418 4.50 -45.71 26.89
C PHE A 418 4.79 -46.31 28.27
N TYR A 419 6.07 -46.47 28.59
CA TYR A 419 6.52 -47.09 29.84
C TYR A 419 7.78 -46.38 30.37
N TYR A 420 7.89 -46.25 31.70
CA TYR A 420 9.05 -45.68 32.40
C TYR A 420 9.51 -44.31 31.84
N ASN A 421 8.52 -43.46 31.52
CA ASN A 421 8.66 -42.13 30.91
C ASN A 421 9.33 -42.10 29.53
N VAL A 422 9.13 -43.14 28.71
CA VAL A 422 9.59 -43.21 27.32
C VAL A 422 8.44 -43.67 26.44
N ALA A 423 8.22 -42.97 25.32
CA ALA A 423 7.32 -43.40 24.26
C ALA A 423 8.07 -44.24 23.22
N GLU A 424 7.40 -45.24 22.67
CA GLU A 424 7.94 -46.12 21.64
C GLU A 424 8.38 -45.34 20.41
N LYS A 425 7.57 -44.35 19.97
CA LYS A 425 7.88 -43.47 18.85
C LYS A 425 9.24 -42.76 18.94
N ASP A 426 9.73 -42.53 20.17
CA ASP A 426 11.00 -41.85 20.45
C ASP A 426 12.18 -42.84 20.36
N LEU A 427 12.01 -44.07 20.83
CA LEU A 427 12.99 -45.15 20.64
C LEU A 427 13.09 -45.55 19.17
N ASN A 428 11.96 -45.69 18.48
CA ASN A 428 11.88 -45.96 17.04
C ASN A 428 12.66 -44.90 16.24
N MET A 429 12.51 -43.62 16.61
CA MET A 429 13.25 -42.51 16.00
C MET A 429 14.75 -42.52 16.34
N GLN A 430 15.16 -42.92 17.54
CA GLN A 430 16.57 -43.08 17.92
C GLN A 430 17.26 -44.17 17.09
N ILE A 431 16.65 -45.35 17.00
CA ILE A 431 17.16 -46.46 16.17
C ILE A 431 17.20 -46.04 14.70
N TYR A 432 16.11 -45.46 14.17
CA TYR A 432 16.06 -44.97 12.78
C TYR A 432 17.21 -44.01 12.46
N ARG A 433 17.51 -43.03 13.31
CA ARG A 433 18.59 -42.06 13.06
C ARG A 433 19.97 -42.73 13.00
N LYS A 434 20.28 -43.60 13.96
CA LYS A 434 21.54 -44.37 13.97
C LYS A 434 21.63 -45.30 12.75
N LEU A 435 20.56 -46.02 12.43
CA LEU A 435 20.49 -46.96 11.31
C LEU A 435 20.62 -46.24 9.96
N ARG A 436 19.90 -45.13 9.77
CA ARG A 436 19.98 -44.31 8.56
C ARG A 436 21.40 -43.82 8.32
N ALA A 437 22.03 -43.21 9.32
CA ALA A 437 23.40 -42.72 9.20
C ALA A 437 24.37 -43.85 8.82
N LYS A 438 24.25 -45.03 9.44
CA LYS A 438 25.12 -46.18 9.13
C LYS A 438 24.88 -46.77 7.73
N LEU A 439 23.64 -46.79 7.25
CA LEU A 439 23.30 -47.25 5.91
C LEU A 439 23.76 -46.25 4.83
N GLU A 440 23.58 -44.95 5.05
CA GLU A 440 24.04 -43.90 4.14
C GLU A 440 25.60 -43.87 4.07
N GLU A 441 26.30 -44.08 5.19
CA GLU A 441 27.77 -44.27 5.24
C GLU A 441 28.24 -45.46 4.38
N LEU A 442 27.43 -46.53 4.31
CA LEU A 442 27.70 -47.72 3.51
C LEU A 442 27.24 -47.60 2.04
N GLY A 443 26.76 -46.43 1.62
CA GLY A 443 26.34 -46.16 0.25
C GLY A 443 24.91 -46.57 -0.11
N TYR A 444 24.09 -46.99 0.86
CA TYR A 444 22.66 -47.23 0.62
C TYR A 444 21.89 -45.91 0.56
N LYS A 445 20.90 -45.83 -0.33
CA LYS A 445 19.95 -44.71 -0.38
C LYS A 445 18.82 -44.97 0.62
N VAL A 446 18.69 -44.14 1.66
CA VAL A 446 17.66 -44.31 2.69
C VAL A 446 16.47 -43.37 2.43
N LEU A 447 15.29 -43.95 2.26
CA LEU A 447 13.99 -43.28 2.25
C LEU A 447 13.28 -43.49 3.59
N THR A 448 12.31 -42.64 3.93
CA THR A 448 11.57 -42.76 5.19
C THR A 448 10.10 -42.35 5.09
N SER A 449 9.26 -42.87 5.99
CA SER A 449 7.91 -42.39 6.24
C SER A 449 7.87 -41.06 7.01
N ARG A 450 8.85 -40.84 7.91
CA ARG A 450 9.07 -39.61 8.69
C ARG A 450 10.53 -39.53 9.19
N ASP A 451 11.06 -38.32 9.42
CA ASP A 451 12.35 -38.11 10.11
C ASP A 451 12.21 -37.34 11.46
N SER A 452 10.98 -36.95 11.74
CA SER A 452 10.55 -36.07 12.82
C SER A 452 9.29 -36.63 13.51
N ASP A 453 8.82 -35.96 14.57
CA ASP A 453 7.66 -36.40 15.34
C ASP A 453 6.35 -35.89 14.72
N ILE A 454 5.89 -36.60 13.68
CA ILE A 454 4.69 -36.25 12.91
C ILE A 454 3.71 -37.42 12.82
N ASP A 455 2.41 -37.11 12.73
CA ASP A 455 1.36 -38.09 12.45
C ASP A 455 1.56 -38.69 11.05
N VAL A 456 1.73 -40.01 10.96
CA VAL A 456 1.65 -40.78 9.69
C VAL A 456 0.70 -41.95 9.89
N ASP A 457 -0.37 -42.00 9.08
CA ASP A 457 -1.40 -43.04 9.17
C ASP A 457 -0.80 -44.45 9.09
N PHE A 458 -1.18 -45.28 10.07
CA PHE A 458 -0.70 -46.64 10.25
C PHE A 458 -1.46 -47.67 9.41
N VAL A 459 -2.60 -47.30 8.80
CA VAL A 459 -3.46 -48.24 8.07
C VAL A 459 -3.02 -48.39 6.61
N THR A 460 -2.70 -47.31 5.91
CA THR A 460 -2.26 -47.35 4.50
C THR A 460 -1.14 -46.37 4.14
N GLU A 461 -1.03 -45.18 4.74
CA GLU A 461 -0.14 -44.15 4.17
C GLU A 461 1.35 -44.52 4.20
N ARG A 462 1.84 -45.16 5.27
CA ARG A 462 3.23 -45.70 5.33
C ARG A 462 3.53 -46.61 4.15
N SER A 463 2.61 -47.53 3.84
CA SER A 463 2.70 -48.43 2.71
C SER A 463 2.51 -47.73 1.37
N ARG A 464 1.60 -46.75 1.24
CA ARG A 464 1.47 -45.94 0.01
C ARG A 464 2.76 -45.20 -0.33
N MET A 465 3.45 -44.66 0.68
CA MET A 465 4.72 -43.97 0.47
C MET A 465 5.75 -44.92 -0.14
N VAL A 466 6.05 -46.04 0.53
CA VAL A 466 7.04 -46.99 0.03
C VAL A 466 6.66 -47.61 -1.33
N ASN A 467 5.38 -47.91 -1.56
CA ASN A 467 4.90 -48.50 -2.81
C ASN A 467 5.10 -47.59 -4.04
N LYS A 468 5.22 -46.28 -3.85
CA LYS A 468 5.49 -45.30 -4.90
C LYS A 468 6.98 -45.05 -5.16
N THR A 469 7.87 -45.62 -4.35
CA THR A 469 9.33 -45.45 -4.48
C THR A 469 9.98 -46.60 -5.25
N ASN A 470 11.24 -46.44 -5.64
CA ASN A 470 12.07 -47.51 -6.19
C ASN A 470 12.82 -48.34 -5.12
N SER A 471 12.48 -48.22 -3.81
CA SER A 471 13.15 -49.02 -2.77
C SER A 471 13.04 -50.54 -3.00
N ASP A 472 14.03 -51.29 -2.53
CA ASP A 472 14.09 -52.75 -2.64
C ASP A 472 13.30 -53.41 -1.52
N ILE A 473 13.38 -52.83 -0.32
CA ILE A 473 12.86 -53.38 0.94
C ILE A 473 12.16 -52.29 1.78
N PHE A 474 11.34 -52.75 2.72
CA PHE A 474 10.68 -51.96 3.75
C PHE A 474 10.99 -52.53 5.15
N ILE A 475 11.40 -51.68 6.07
CA ILE A 475 11.71 -52.06 7.46
C ILE A 475 10.96 -51.11 8.40
N SER A 476 9.93 -51.61 9.08
CA SER A 476 9.25 -50.91 10.16
C SER A 476 9.91 -51.23 11.49
N ILE A 477 10.17 -50.19 12.30
CA ILE A 477 10.95 -50.26 13.54
C ILE A 477 10.00 -49.96 14.71
N HIS A 478 9.90 -50.91 15.64
CA HIS A 478 9.01 -50.91 16.79
C HIS A 478 9.70 -51.47 18.06
N PHE A 479 9.07 -51.26 19.22
CA PHE A 479 9.40 -51.96 20.46
C PHE A 479 8.12 -52.48 21.13
N ASN A 480 8.20 -53.70 21.65
CA ASN A 480 7.04 -54.48 22.02
C ASN A 480 6.50 -54.05 23.40
N ALA A 481 5.22 -54.33 23.65
CA ALA A 481 4.67 -54.34 25.00
C ALA A 481 3.54 -55.38 25.09
N THR A 482 3.51 -56.13 26.19
CA THR A 482 2.43 -57.06 26.51
C THR A 482 1.19 -56.37 27.07
N GLY A 483 1.29 -55.10 27.45
CA GLY A 483 0.24 -54.34 28.13
C GLY A 483 0.25 -54.52 29.66
N ASN A 484 1.26 -55.20 30.21
CA ASN A 484 1.38 -55.48 31.64
C ASN A 484 2.60 -54.75 32.23
N PRO A 485 2.43 -53.77 33.14
CA PRO A 485 3.54 -53.04 33.79
C PRO A 485 4.54 -53.90 34.59
N TYR A 486 4.22 -55.18 34.82
CA TYR A 486 5.08 -56.16 35.50
C TYR A 486 5.49 -57.32 34.57
N SER A 487 5.54 -57.05 33.26
CA SER A 487 5.93 -58.03 32.24
C SER A 487 7.33 -58.61 32.52
N LYS A 488 7.44 -59.93 32.33
CA LYS A 488 8.70 -60.66 32.26
C LYS A 488 9.01 -61.14 30.83
N ALA A 489 8.21 -60.72 29.84
CA ALA A 489 8.55 -60.95 28.45
C ALA A 489 9.84 -60.21 28.11
N SER A 490 10.69 -60.82 27.32
CA SER A 490 11.92 -60.19 26.84
C SER A 490 12.41 -60.88 25.58
N GLY A 491 13.25 -60.16 24.84
CA GLY A 491 13.84 -60.61 23.59
C GLY A 491 13.34 -59.86 22.35
N ILE A 492 13.99 -60.14 21.23
CA ILE A 492 13.70 -59.54 19.94
C ILE A 492 12.69 -60.41 19.19
N GLN A 493 11.71 -59.78 18.55
CA GLN A 493 10.86 -60.44 17.55
C GLN A 493 11.05 -59.81 16.18
N THR A 494 10.80 -60.58 15.12
CA THR A 494 10.86 -60.08 13.75
C THR A 494 9.73 -60.70 12.96
N TYR A 495 8.86 -59.85 12.43
CA TYR A 495 7.66 -60.24 11.71
C TYR A 495 7.84 -60.08 10.22
N SER A 496 7.51 -61.13 9.47
CA SER A 496 7.19 -61.05 8.05
C SER A 496 5.67 -61.17 7.82
N TYR A 497 5.21 -60.90 6.61
CA TYR A 497 3.79 -60.96 6.28
C TYR A 497 3.26 -62.41 6.25
N ARG A 498 2.10 -62.65 6.90
CA ARG A 498 1.29 -63.87 6.79
C ARG A 498 -0.01 -63.59 6.04
N ASP A 499 -0.39 -64.50 5.14
CA ASP A 499 -1.72 -64.50 4.53
C ASP A 499 -2.81 -64.86 5.54
N GLU A 500 -3.78 -63.97 5.69
CA GLU A 500 -4.93 -64.12 6.58
C GLU A 500 -6.19 -63.67 5.80
N PRO A 501 -7.03 -64.60 5.31
CA PRO A 501 -8.14 -64.27 4.40
C PRO A 501 -9.16 -63.24 4.90
N ASP A 502 -9.33 -63.13 6.23
CA ASP A 502 -10.21 -62.14 6.86
C ASP A 502 -9.65 -60.70 6.80
N TYR A 503 -8.39 -60.53 6.42
CA TYR A 503 -7.68 -59.25 6.30
C TYR A 503 -7.11 -59.04 4.88
N PRO A 504 -7.97 -58.88 3.85
CA PRO A 504 -7.51 -58.64 2.48
C PRO A 504 -6.82 -57.27 2.34
N SER A 505 -5.86 -57.19 1.42
CA SER A 505 -5.18 -55.92 1.11
C SER A 505 -6.12 -54.87 0.50
N LYS A 506 -5.94 -53.62 0.93
CA LYS A 506 -6.63 -52.42 0.42
C LYS A 506 -5.91 -51.76 -0.75
N ILE A 507 -4.57 -51.80 -0.80
CA ILE A 507 -3.78 -50.98 -1.75
C ILE A 507 -2.70 -51.76 -2.52
N ASN A 508 -2.65 -53.08 -2.36
CA ASN A 508 -1.54 -53.93 -2.81
C ASN A 508 -2.03 -55.26 -3.41
N GLN A 509 -3.13 -55.24 -4.16
CA GLN A 509 -3.83 -56.46 -4.60
C GLN A 509 -2.94 -57.48 -5.32
N TYR A 510 -1.97 -57.02 -6.13
CA TYR A 510 -1.07 -57.90 -6.89
C TYR A 510 0.03 -58.53 -6.01
N TRP A 511 0.78 -57.74 -5.23
CA TRP A 511 1.90 -58.27 -4.44
C TRP A 511 1.49 -58.85 -3.08
N HIS A 512 0.25 -58.62 -2.62
CA HIS A 512 -0.31 -59.05 -1.34
C HIS A 512 0.06 -60.48 -0.95
N ASN A 513 -0.18 -61.46 -1.84
CA ASN A 513 0.15 -62.88 -1.64
C ASN A 513 1.10 -63.42 -2.74
N HIS A 514 1.88 -62.55 -3.38
CA HIS A 514 2.79 -62.96 -4.46
C HIS A 514 3.98 -63.76 -3.91
N PRO A 515 4.29 -64.95 -4.47
CA PRO A 515 5.26 -65.89 -3.88
C PRO A 515 6.65 -65.28 -3.71
N ASP A 516 7.15 -64.50 -4.68
CA ASP A 516 8.46 -63.87 -4.56
C ASP A 516 8.53 -62.85 -3.42
N ARG A 517 7.53 -61.96 -3.26
CA ARG A 517 7.50 -61.03 -2.13
C ARG A 517 7.43 -61.77 -0.80
N MET A 518 6.66 -62.85 -0.70
CA MET A 518 6.55 -63.64 0.53
C MET A 518 7.87 -64.36 0.85
N SER A 519 8.50 -65.00 -0.14
CA SER A 519 9.83 -65.62 -0.04
C SER A 519 10.88 -64.60 0.44
N GLU A 520 10.94 -63.44 -0.20
CA GLU A 520 11.98 -62.44 0.06
C GLU A 520 11.73 -61.67 1.36
N SER A 521 10.47 -61.47 1.78
CA SER A 521 10.14 -60.98 3.13
C SER A 521 10.63 -61.95 4.22
N LYS A 522 10.46 -63.27 4.01
CA LYS A 522 10.94 -64.30 4.94
C LYS A 522 12.47 -64.39 4.96
N ARG A 523 13.13 -64.28 3.79
CA ARG A 523 14.59 -64.24 3.66
C ARG A 523 15.18 -63.01 4.36
N LEU A 524 14.58 -61.83 4.17
CA LEU A 524 14.94 -60.59 4.84
C LEU A 524 14.75 -60.69 6.36
N ALA A 525 13.61 -61.21 6.80
CA ALA A 525 13.29 -61.39 8.22
C ALA A 525 14.31 -62.33 8.90
N ALA A 526 14.60 -63.49 8.31
CA ALA A 526 15.59 -64.43 8.85
C ALA A 526 17.01 -63.84 8.89
N ALA A 527 17.41 -63.10 7.84
CA ALA A 527 18.73 -62.46 7.77
C ALA A 527 18.91 -61.37 8.83
N ILE A 528 17.90 -60.52 9.04
CA ILE A 528 17.91 -59.49 10.10
C ILE A 528 17.81 -60.11 11.48
N HIS A 529 16.86 -61.03 11.72
CA HIS A 529 16.64 -61.63 13.03
C HIS A 529 17.87 -62.38 13.55
N SER A 530 18.46 -63.26 12.74
CA SER A 530 19.68 -64.01 13.12
C SER A 530 20.88 -63.09 13.38
N SER A 531 20.97 -61.95 12.68
CA SER A 531 22.04 -60.97 12.88
C SER A 531 21.80 -60.10 14.11
N LEU A 532 20.56 -59.70 14.37
CA LEU A 532 20.16 -59.02 15.60
C LEU A 532 20.53 -59.85 16.84
N LEU A 533 20.15 -61.12 16.89
CA LEU A 533 20.49 -62.00 18.02
C LEU A 533 22.00 -62.16 18.21
N ALA A 534 22.76 -62.33 17.11
CA ALA A 534 24.21 -62.50 17.16
C ALA A 534 24.96 -61.26 17.68
N GLU A 535 24.55 -60.05 17.29
CA GLU A 535 25.23 -58.81 17.70
C GLU A 535 24.81 -58.33 19.11
N THR A 536 23.54 -58.55 19.48
CA THR A 536 22.98 -58.07 20.75
C THR A 536 23.21 -59.03 21.91
N GLY A 537 23.19 -60.35 21.66
CA GLY A 537 23.03 -61.36 22.69
C GLY A 537 21.62 -61.37 23.32
N ALA A 538 20.64 -60.75 22.66
CA ALA A 538 19.26 -60.74 23.12
C ALA A 538 18.66 -62.15 23.15
N LYS A 539 17.61 -62.32 23.96
CA LYS A 539 16.80 -63.52 23.91
C LYS A 539 16.05 -63.59 22.56
N ASP A 540 16.00 -64.78 21.98
CA ASP A 540 15.09 -65.08 20.87
C ASP A 540 13.64 -65.11 21.41
N ALA A 541 12.82 -64.16 20.96
CA ALA A 541 11.38 -64.13 21.24
C ALA A 541 10.54 -64.49 20.00
N GLY A 542 11.17 -64.83 18.87
CA GLY A 542 10.54 -65.40 17.69
C GLY A 542 10.82 -64.65 16.38
N LEU A 543 11.23 -65.42 15.37
CA LEU A 543 10.99 -65.10 13.96
C LEU A 543 9.55 -65.52 13.60
N LEU A 544 8.68 -64.53 13.40
CA LEU A 544 7.23 -64.72 13.34
C LEU A 544 6.62 -64.21 12.03
N GLU A 545 5.34 -64.51 11.81
CA GLU A 545 4.56 -64.02 10.67
C GLU A 545 3.18 -63.53 11.15
N SER A 546 2.72 -62.38 10.63
CA SER A 546 1.47 -61.72 11.04
C SER A 546 0.93 -60.81 9.93
N SER A 547 -0.40 -60.62 9.85
CA SER A 547 -1.05 -59.67 8.92
C SER A 547 -1.09 -58.23 9.47
N PHE A 548 0.04 -57.70 9.91
CA PHE A 548 0.15 -56.26 10.26
C PHE A 548 -0.06 -55.38 9.02
N ALA A 549 -0.75 -54.24 9.17
CA ALA A 549 -1.13 -53.37 8.05
C ALA A 549 0.07 -52.91 7.21
N VAL A 550 1.14 -52.41 7.87
CA VAL A 550 2.38 -51.98 7.20
C VAL A 550 3.12 -53.11 6.47
N LEU A 551 2.89 -54.38 6.84
CA LEU A 551 3.43 -55.53 6.13
C LEU A 551 2.52 -55.92 4.96
N ARG A 552 1.22 -56.11 5.22
CA ARG A 552 0.20 -56.51 4.24
C ARG A 552 0.12 -55.57 3.05
N GLU A 553 0.05 -54.27 3.32
CA GLU A 553 -0.21 -53.24 2.32
C GLU A 553 1.06 -52.80 1.56
N THR A 554 2.25 -53.23 1.99
CA THR A 554 3.52 -52.91 1.31
C THR A 554 3.79 -53.88 0.18
N ALA A 555 3.97 -53.36 -1.04
CA ALA A 555 4.17 -54.07 -2.30
C ALA A 555 5.59 -54.64 -2.50
N LYS A 556 6.36 -54.77 -1.43
CA LYS A 556 7.80 -55.08 -1.43
C LYS A 556 8.13 -56.07 -0.31
N PRO A 557 9.31 -56.72 -0.34
CA PRO A 557 9.86 -57.43 0.81
C PRO A 557 9.82 -56.53 2.05
N ALA A 558 9.07 -56.96 3.06
CA ALA A 558 8.69 -56.12 4.19
C ALA A 558 8.88 -56.86 5.51
N VAL A 559 9.48 -56.19 6.49
CA VAL A 559 9.64 -56.68 7.86
C VAL A 559 9.25 -55.63 8.89
N LEU A 560 8.75 -56.09 10.02
CA LEU A 560 8.52 -55.29 11.22
C LEU A 560 9.40 -55.86 12.34
N LEU A 561 10.18 -54.99 12.96
CA LEU A 561 11.15 -55.34 13.98
C LEU A 561 10.64 -54.91 15.34
N GLU A 562 10.54 -55.86 16.27
CA GLU A 562 10.25 -55.59 17.69
C GLU A 562 11.56 -55.74 18.46
N LEU A 563 12.22 -54.63 18.78
CA LEU A 563 13.62 -54.62 19.21
C LEU A 563 13.85 -54.83 20.73
N GLY A 564 12.81 -55.26 21.44
CA GLY A 564 12.78 -55.52 22.89
C GLY A 564 11.45 -55.06 23.50
N TYR A 565 11.15 -55.47 24.73
CA TYR A 565 9.91 -55.16 25.45
C TYR A 565 10.05 -53.91 26.34
N MET A 566 9.22 -52.90 26.07
CA MET A 566 9.19 -51.66 26.84
C MET A 566 8.61 -51.80 28.25
N ASP A 567 7.73 -52.79 28.46
CA ASP A 567 7.04 -53.03 29.74
C ASP A 567 7.79 -53.97 30.70
N ASN A 568 8.91 -54.53 30.26
CA ASN A 568 9.89 -55.20 31.12
C ASN A 568 10.90 -54.16 31.64
N PHE A 569 10.97 -53.98 32.96
CA PHE A 569 11.86 -52.97 33.58
C PHE A 569 13.33 -53.10 33.16
N SER A 570 13.89 -54.31 33.18
CA SER A 570 15.31 -54.53 32.88
C SER A 570 15.62 -54.34 31.40
N GLU A 571 14.75 -54.82 30.51
CA GLU A 571 14.93 -54.65 29.07
C GLU A 571 14.66 -53.20 28.64
N ASN A 572 13.73 -52.48 29.30
CA ASN A 572 13.52 -51.05 29.09
C ASN A 572 14.81 -50.24 29.35
N GLN A 573 15.55 -50.54 30.43
CA GLN A 573 16.84 -49.88 30.65
C GLN A 573 17.86 -50.22 29.56
N GLN A 574 17.84 -51.46 29.06
CA GLN A 574 18.75 -51.94 28.01
C GLN A 574 18.47 -51.30 26.63
N ILE A 575 17.22 -51.24 26.18
CA ILE A 575 16.85 -50.63 24.88
C ILE A 575 17.06 -49.10 24.83
N ARG A 576 17.21 -48.47 26.00
CA ARG A 576 17.55 -47.05 26.17
C ARG A 576 19.06 -46.79 26.20
N ASP A 577 19.88 -47.82 26.40
CA ASP A 577 21.34 -47.67 26.38
C ASP A 577 21.84 -47.45 24.95
N SER A 578 22.59 -46.36 24.73
CA SER A 578 23.08 -46.00 23.39
C SER A 578 23.94 -47.10 22.77
N HIS A 579 24.78 -47.78 23.55
CA HIS A 579 25.68 -48.80 23.06
C HIS A 579 24.93 -50.11 22.71
N TYR A 580 23.88 -50.46 23.45
CA TYR A 580 22.95 -51.51 23.04
C TYR A 580 22.16 -51.14 21.78
N GLN A 581 21.73 -49.88 21.63
CA GLN A 581 21.14 -49.38 20.37
C GLN A 581 22.13 -49.49 19.19
N ASP A 582 23.42 -49.24 19.41
CA ASP A 582 24.45 -49.43 18.37
C ASP A 582 24.60 -50.91 17.97
N LYS A 583 24.43 -51.85 18.91
CA LYS A 583 24.35 -53.30 18.62
C LYS A 583 23.10 -53.68 17.83
N LEU A 584 21.93 -53.14 18.18
CA LEU A 584 20.69 -53.33 17.41
C LEU A 584 20.89 -52.87 15.96
N VAL A 585 21.46 -51.67 15.77
CA VAL A 585 21.78 -51.10 14.45
C VAL A 585 22.78 -51.96 13.69
N ALA A 586 23.86 -52.41 14.32
CA ALA A 586 24.84 -53.30 13.70
C ALA A 586 24.22 -54.64 13.26
N GLY A 587 23.31 -55.20 14.07
CA GLY A 587 22.56 -56.42 13.73
C GLY A 587 21.65 -56.23 12.51
N ILE A 588 20.91 -55.12 12.44
CA ILE A 588 20.06 -54.80 11.30
C ILE A 588 20.91 -54.60 10.03
N VAL A 589 21.98 -53.81 10.10
CA VAL A 589 22.90 -53.58 8.97
C VAL A 589 23.51 -54.88 8.45
N LYS A 590 24.02 -55.74 9.32
CA LYS A 590 24.57 -57.06 8.94
C LYS A 590 23.50 -57.97 8.32
N GLY A 591 22.26 -57.89 8.80
CA GLY A 591 21.14 -58.61 8.21
C GLY A 591 20.78 -58.14 6.80
N ILE A 592 20.72 -56.82 6.59
CA ILE A 592 20.50 -56.20 5.28
C ILE A 592 21.63 -56.59 4.31
N GLN A 593 22.89 -56.53 4.75
CA GLN A 593 24.04 -56.95 3.95
C GLN A 593 23.97 -58.44 3.56
N LYS A 594 23.62 -59.34 4.50
CA LYS A 594 23.38 -60.76 4.19
C LYS A 594 22.26 -60.96 3.17
N TYR A 595 21.15 -60.21 3.30
CA TYR A 595 20.03 -60.27 2.35
C TYR A 595 20.43 -59.83 0.94
N TYR A 596 21.21 -58.75 0.79
CA TYR A 596 21.70 -58.31 -0.52
C TYR A 596 22.82 -59.19 -1.10
N ALA A 597 23.62 -59.85 -0.25
CA ALA A 597 24.71 -60.73 -0.67
C ALA A 597 24.25 -62.14 -1.09
N GLY A 598 23.20 -62.68 -0.46
CA GLY A 598 22.65 -64.00 -0.80
C GLY A 598 21.71 -63.97 -2.01
N GLN A 599 22.19 -63.44 -3.13
CA GLN A 599 21.45 -63.32 -4.40
C GLN A 599 21.01 -64.68 -4.97
#